data_AF-A0ABC8AK51-F1
#
_entry.id   AF-A0ABC8AK51-F1
#
_cell.length_a   1.000
_cell.length_b   1.000
_cell.length_c   1.000
_cell.angle_alpha   90.00
_cell.angle_beta   90.00
_cell.angle_gamma   90.00
#
_symmetry.space_group_name_H-M   'P 1'
#
loop_
_entity.id
_entity.type
_entity.pdbx_description
1 polymer ?
#
loop_
_entity_poly.entity_id
_entity_poly.type
_entity_poly.pdbx_seq_one_letter_code
_entity_poly.pdbx_strand_id
1 'polypeptide(L)'
;MREFYYAVRTRQLPVLATAGEVTLWGQWILEERDRRRTGFTLSWFFLALAAFCLILPALLALKPHGYTGGLGFPAVGVIALVGFAWGRFANPRVLAGLDALAQQGTARGYGRGLVMGQPYLY
;
A
#
# COMPACT_ATOMS: atom_id res chain seq x y z
N MET A 1 -3.64 -12.15 12.66
CA MET A 1 -3.35 -11.74 11.26
C MET A 1 -4.40 -12.19 10.24
N ARG A 2 -4.71 -13.50 10.07
CA ARG A 2 -5.68 -13.95 9.04
C ARG A 2 -7.08 -13.32 9.21
N GLU A 3 -7.57 -13.26 10.45
CA GLU A 3 -8.88 -12.66 10.77
C GLU A 3 -8.93 -11.16 10.52
N PHE A 4 -7.82 -10.46 10.77
CA PHE A 4 -7.69 -9.03 10.49
C PHE A 4 -7.86 -8.73 9.00
N TYR A 5 -7.13 -9.45 8.13
CA TYR A 5 -7.28 -9.26 6.69
C TYR A 5 -8.65 -9.73 6.17
N TYR A 6 -9.27 -10.72 6.81
CA TYR A 6 -10.65 -11.09 6.52
C TYR A 6 -11.61 -9.94 6.85
N ALA A 7 -11.48 -9.33 8.04
CA ALA A 7 -12.27 -8.16 8.46
C ALA A 7 -12.06 -6.95 7.53
N VAL A 8 -10.82 -6.70 7.07
CA VAL A 8 -10.53 -5.64 6.08
C VAL A 8 -11.23 -5.93 4.75
N ARG A 9 -11.23 -7.19 4.31
CA ARG A 9 -11.89 -7.61 3.06
C ARG A 9 -13.41 -7.52 3.15
N THR A 10 -14.00 -7.96 4.25
CA THR A 10 -15.46 -7.90 4.47
C THR A 10 -15.93 -6.53 4.94
N ARG A 11 -15.01 -5.63 5.29
CA ARG A 11 -15.28 -4.31 5.87
C ARG A 11 -16.15 -4.40 7.13
N GLN A 12 -15.97 -5.45 7.91
CA GLN A 12 -16.75 -5.69 9.12
C GLN A 12 -15.80 -5.90 10.30
N LEU A 13 -15.89 -5.00 11.27
CA LEU A 13 -15.16 -5.14 12.52
C LEU A 13 -15.83 -6.23 13.38
N PRO A 14 -15.09 -7.24 13.84
CA PRO A 14 -15.64 -8.23 14.76
C PRO A 14 -16.06 -7.56 16.07
N VAL A 15 -16.93 -8.23 16.83
CA VAL A 15 -17.29 -7.77 18.18
C VAL A 15 -16.09 -8.03 19.08
N LEU A 16 -15.47 -6.96 19.58
CA LEU A 16 -14.33 -7.04 20.50
C LEU A 16 -14.86 -7.03 21.92
N ALA A 17 -14.45 -8.01 22.73
CA ALA A 17 -15.00 -8.23 24.07
C ALA A 17 -14.15 -7.55 25.15
N THR A 18 -12.85 -7.35 24.89
CA THR A 18 -11.92 -6.82 25.89
C THR A 18 -11.26 -5.51 25.45
N ALA A 19 -10.89 -4.67 26.42
CA ALA A 19 -10.13 -3.44 26.14
C ALA A 19 -8.77 -3.72 25.48
N GLY A 20 -8.14 -4.87 25.79
CA GLY A 20 -6.89 -5.30 25.16
C GLY A 20 -7.04 -5.68 23.69
N GLU A 21 -8.16 -6.30 23.30
CA GLU A 21 -8.47 -6.55 21.90
C GLU A 21 -8.71 -5.25 21.13
N VAL A 22 -9.42 -4.30 21.76
CA VAL A 22 -9.68 -2.98 21.15
C VAL A 22 -8.40 -2.23 20.82
N THR A 23 -7.45 -2.17 21.76
CA THR A 23 -6.16 -1.48 21.53
C THR A 23 -5.32 -2.20 20.47
N LEU A 24 -5.27 -3.53 20.51
CA LEU A 24 -4.51 -4.35 19.57
C LEU A 24 -5.05 -4.25 18.13
N TRP A 25 -6.37 -4.28 17.95
CA TRP A 25 -6.99 -4.03 16.65
C TRP A 25 -6.75 -2.60 16.17
N GLY A 26 -6.78 -1.62 17.07
CA GLY A 26 -6.46 -0.24 16.74
C GLY A 26 -5.03 -0.06 16.22
N GLN A 27 -4.06 -0.67 16.90
CA GLN A 27 -2.66 -0.68 16.47
C GLN A 27 -2.51 -1.33 15.09
N TRP A 28 -3.12 -2.48 14.84
CA TRP A 28 -3.06 -3.14 13.53
C TRP A 28 -3.65 -2.29 12.41
N ILE A 29 -4.76 -1.58 12.66
CA ILE A 29 -5.36 -0.67 11.67
C ILE A 29 -4.40 0.47 11.33
N LEU A 30 -3.76 1.07 12.36
CA LEU A 30 -2.83 2.19 12.18
C LEU A 30 -1.54 1.75 11.47
N GLU A 31 -0.92 0.66 11.92
CA GLU A 31 0.29 0.10 11.32
C GLU A 31 0.06 -0.29 9.85
N GLU A 32 -1.05 -0.97 9.55
CA GLU A 32 -1.34 -1.37 8.17
C GLU A 32 -1.65 -0.14 7.30
N ARG A 33 -2.37 0.87 7.81
CA ARG A 33 -2.58 2.14 7.09
C ARG A 33 -1.25 2.81 6.76
N ASP A 34 -0.35 2.91 7.73
CA ASP A 34 0.94 3.57 7.54
C ASP A 34 1.84 2.79 6.57
N ARG A 35 1.86 1.46 6.69
CA ARG A 35 2.54 0.56 5.76
C ARG A 35 2.02 0.72 4.33
N ARG A 36 0.70 0.83 4.14
CA ARG A 36 0.07 1.00 2.82
C ARG A 36 0.32 2.39 2.24
N ARG A 37 0.31 3.44 3.06
CA ARG A 37 0.68 4.81 2.63
C ARG A 37 2.14 4.89 2.23
N THR A 38 3.03 4.32 3.04
CA THR A 38 4.47 4.23 2.72
C THR A 38 4.69 3.42 1.44
N GLY A 39 4.02 2.28 1.28
CA GLY A 39 4.06 1.49 0.04
C GLY A 39 3.51 2.25 -1.18
N PHE A 40 2.48 3.09 -0.99
CA PHE A 40 1.96 3.95 -2.05
C PHE A 40 2.97 5.04 -2.45
N THR A 41 3.65 5.67 -1.49
CA THR A 41 4.72 6.63 -1.78
C THR A 41 5.90 5.94 -2.48
N LEU A 42 6.34 4.79 -1.97
CA LEU A 42 7.42 4.00 -2.55
C LEU A 42 7.09 3.48 -3.95
N SER A 43 5.80 3.34 -4.31
CA SER A 43 5.40 2.94 -5.67
C SER A 43 6.00 3.85 -6.74
N TRP A 44 6.20 5.14 -6.45
CA TRP A 44 6.82 6.10 -7.38
C TRP A 44 8.25 5.73 -7.78
N PHE A 45 9.02 5.05 -6.91
CA PHE A 45 10.35 4.57 -7.27
C PHE A 45 10.29 3.55 -8.40
N PHE A 46 9.27 2.70 -8.43
CA PHE A 46 9.08 1.74 -9.53
C PHE A 46 8.79 2.46 -10.85
N LEU A 47 8.06 3.58 -10.81
CA LEU A 47 7.84 4.39 -12.01
C LEU A 47 9.15 5.03 -12.51
N ALA A 48 9.96 5.58 -11.60
CA ALA A 48 11.26 6.15 -11.95
C ALA A 48 12.22 5.10 -12.52
N LEU A 49 12.28 3.92 -11.89
CA LEU A 49 13.07 2.78 -12.36
C LEU A 49 12.59 2.31 -13.73
N ALA A 50 11.28 2.17 -13.93
CA ALA A 50 10.70 1.82 -15.21
C ALA A 50 11.08 2.82 -16.31
N ALA A 51 10.96 4.12 -16.02
CA ALA A 51 11.34 5.17 -16.96
C ALA A 51 12.81 5.06 -17.34
N PHE A 52 13.71 4.88 -16.37
CA PHE A 52 15.13 4.68 -16.64
C PHE A 52 15.39 3.45 -17.52
N CYS A 53 14.79 2.31 -17.15
CA CYS A 53 14.99 1.04 -17.85
C CYS A 53 14.43 1.02 -19.29
N LEU A 54 13.45 1.87 -19.60
CA LEU A 54 12.85 1.97 -20.93
C LEU A 54 13.47 3.09 -21.78
N ILE A 55 13.78 4.24 -21.18
CA ILE A 55 14.36 5.39 -21.89
C ILE A 55 15.82 5.12 -22.25
N LEU A 56 16.61 4.50 -21.38
CA LEU A 56 18.03 4.29 -21.62
C LEU A 56 18.31 3.41 -22.87
N PRO A 57 17.67 2.22 -23.05
CA PRO A 57 17.80 1.45 -24.28
C PRO A 57 17.33 2.22 -25.52
N ALA A 58 16.24 2.98 -25.41
CA ALA A 58 15.72 3.77 -26.51
C ALA A 58 16.73 4.86 -26.95
N LEU A 59 17.35 5.55 -25.99
CA LEU A 59 18.40 6.54 -26.28
C LEU A 59 19.67 5.90 -26.87
N LEU A 60 20.05 4.71 -26.40
CA LEU A 60 21.20 3.99 -26.92
C LEU A 60 20.96 3.42 -28.33
N ALA A 61 19.71 3.05 -28.65
CA ALA A 61 19.33 2.61 -29.99
C ALA A 61 19.45 3.72 -31.04
N LEU A 62 19.40 5.01 -30.63
CA LEU A 62 19.62 6.16 -31.53
C LEU A 62 21.10 6.40 -31.86
N LYS A 63 22.03 5.74 -31.17
CA LYS A 63 23.48 5.89 -31.41
C LYS A 63 23.96 4.96 -32.52
N PRO A 64 25.04 5.31 -33.25
CA PRO A 64 25.53 4.55 -34.41
C PRO A 64 25.95 3.09 -34.12
N HIS A 65 26.28 2.75 -32.87
CA HIS A 65 26.56 1.37 -32.47
C HIS A 65 25.34 0.61 -31.90
N GLY A 66 24.18 1.27 -31.86
CA GLY A 66 22.92 0.71 -31.37
C GLY A 66 22.97 0.22 -29.93
N TYR A 67 21.82 -0.20 -29.42
CA TYR A 67 21.73 -0.90 -28.15
C TYR A 67 21.82 -2.42 -28.39
N THR A 68 22.84 -3.08 -27.85
CA THR A 68 23.09 -4.53 -28.02
C THR A 68 22.70 -5.36 -26.80
N GLY A 69 22.18 -4.73 -25.74
CA GLY A 69 21.85 -5.39 -24.47
C GLY A 69 20.58 -6.27 -24.46
N GLY A 70 19.94 -6.46 -25.62
CA GLY A 70 18.75 -7.30 -25.78
C GLY A 70 17.52 -6.79 -25.01
N LEU A 71 16.54 -7.65 -24.74
CA LEU A 71 15.28 -7.23 -24.10
C LEU A 71 15.34 -7.14 -22.56
N GLY A 72 16.52 -7.35 -21.94
CA GLY A 72 16.66 -7.40 -20.49
C GLY A 72 16.24 -6.12 -19.77
N PHE A 73 16.79 -4.97 -20.18
CA PHE A 73 16.41 -3.67 -19.61
C PHE A 73 14.93 -3.33 -19.85
N PRO A 74 14.39 -3.44 -21.07
CA PRO A 74 12.96 -3.22 -21.31
C PRO A 74 12.06 -4.13 -20.46
N ALA A 75 12.40 -5.41 -20.31
CA ALA A 75 11.63 -6.34 -19.50
C ALA A 75 11.59 -5.94 -18.02
N VAL A 76 12.73 -5.54 -17.43
CA VAL A 76 12.78 -5.00 -16.07
C VAL A 76 11.93 -3.73 -15.95
N GLY A 77 11.95 -2.87 -16.96
CA GLY A 77 11.11 -1.68 -17.00
C GLY A 77 9.62 -1.99 -16.98
N VAL A 78 9.17 -2.97 -17.77
CA VAL A 78 7.76 -3.42 -17.77
C VAL A 78 7.38 -4.05 -16.43
N ILE A 79 8.24 -4.89 -15.84
CA ILE A 79 7.99 -5.48 -14.51
C ILE A 79 7.83 -4.39 -13.44
N ALA A 80 8.68 -3.36 -13.48
CA ALA A 80 8.57 -2.22 -12.58
C ALA A 80 7.25 -1.45 -12.78
N LEU A 81 6.79 -1.25 -14.03
CA LEU A 81 5.46 -0.67 -14.31
C LEU A 81 4.32 -1.52 -13.76
N VAL A 82 4.40 -2.85 -13.89
CA VAL A 82 3.41 -3.76 -13.30
C VAL A 82 3.38 -3.63 -11.78
N GLY A 83 4.55 -3.55 -11.13
CA GLY A 83 4.66 -3.32 -9.69
C GLY A 83 4.05 -1.98 -9.25
N PHE A 84 4.31 -0.91 -10.01
CA PHE A 84 3.68 0.40 -9.80
C PHE A 84 2.16 0.33 -9.93
N ALA A 85 1.66 -0.21 -11.04
CA ALA A 85 0.23 -0.33 -11.32
C ALA A 85 -0.48 -1.15 -10.25
N TRP A 86 0.10 -2.27 -9.83
CA TRP A 86 -0.42 -3.11 -8.76
C TRP A 86 -0.48 -2.34 -7.43
N GLY A 87 0.62 -1.67 -7.04
CA GLY A 87 0.65 -0.86 -5.82
C GLY A 87 -0.43 0.22 -5.82
N ARG A 88 -0.70 0.86 -6.97
CA ARG A 88 -1.76 1.87 -7.12
C ARG A 88 -3.16 1.29 -7.17
N PHE A 89 -3.34 0.07 -7.62
CA PHE A 89 -4.64 -0.58 -7.68
C PHE A 89 -5.06 -1.22 -6.36
N ALA A 90 -4.13 -1.91 -5.68
CA ALA A 90 -4.42 -2.67 -4.47
C ALA A 90 -4.51 -1.78 -3.22
N ASN A 91 -3.59 -0.82 -3.05
CA ASN A 91 -3.50 -0.02 -1.82
C ASN A 91 -4.77 0.81 -1.53
N PRO A 92 -5.41 1.49 -2.49
CA PRO A 92 -6.63 2.26 -2.21
C PRO A 92 -7.79 1.41 -1.70
N ARG A 93 -7.93 0.18 -2.20
CA ARG A 93 -9.00 -0.74 -1.79
C ARG A 93 -8.82 -1.22 -0.35
N VAL A 94 -7.58 -1.52 0.02
CA VAL A 94 -7.21 -1.92 1.38
C VAL A 94 -7.38 -0.74 2.33
N LEU A 95 -6.93 0.46 1.93
CA LEU A 95 -7.12 1.69 2.71
C LEU A 95 -8.60 1.98 2.96
N ALA A 96 -9.46 1.88 1.94
CA ALA A 96 -10.90 2.05 2.10
C ALA A 96 -11.52 1.03 3.08
N GLY A 97 -11.03 -0.22 3.08
CA GLY A 97 -11.44 -1.22 4.06
C GLY A 97 -11.02 -0.87 5.49
N LEU A 98 -9.77 -0.42 5.66
CA LEU A 98 -9.24 0.04 6.95
C LEU A 98 -9.98 1.29 7.47
N ASP A 99 -10.34 2.21 6.57
CA ASP A 99 -11.11 3.41 6.91
C ASP A 99 -12.52 3.06 7.39
N ALA A 100 -13.18 2.08 6.75
CA ALA A 100 -14.47 1.56 7.18
C ALA A 100 -14.38 0.90 8.57
N LEU A 101 -13.33 0.11 8.83
CA LEU A 101 -13.09 -0.49 10.14
C LEU A 101 -12.86 0.57 11.23
N ALA A 102 -12.08 1.61 10.93
CA ALA A 102 -11.83 2.72 11.85
C ALA A 102 -13.12 3.50 12.19
N GLN A 103 -13.99 3.74 11.20
CA GLN A 103 -15.30 4.35 11.39
C GLN A 103 -16.23 3.48 12.25
N GLN A 104 -16.24 2.17 12.01
CA GLN A 104 -17.02 1.24 12.84
C GLN A 104 -16.49 1.19 14.28
N GLY A 105 -15.17 1.18 14.47
CA GLY A 105 -14.56 1.21 15.79
C GLY A 105 -14.90 2.49 16.56
N THR A 106 -14.86 3.65 15.90
CA THR A 106 -15.28 4.91 16.52
C THR A 106 -16.77 4.94 16.85
N ALA A 107 -17.64 4.45 15.97
CA ALA A 107 -19.08 4.35 16.24
C ALA A 107 -19.40 3.41 17.42
N ARG A 108 -18.58 2.38 17.65
CA ARG A 108 -18.70 1.44 18.78
C ARG A 108 -18.05 1.93 20.08
N GLY A 109 -17.49 3.15 20.09
CA GLY A 109 -16.89 3.73 21.29
C GLY A 109 -15.46 3.28 21.59
N TYR A 110 -14.78 2.64 20.64
CA TYR A 110 -13.40 2.13 20.78
C TYR A 110 -12.30 3.23 20.75
N GLY A 111 -12.70 4.50 20.86
CA GLY A 111 -11.81 5.67 20.95
C GLY A 111 -11.72 6.50 19.66
N ARG A 112 -11.69 7.84 19.81
CA ARG A 112 -11.62 8.83 18.70
C ARG A 112 -10.29 8.79 17.90
N GLY A 113 -9.23 8.21 18.47
CA GLY A 113 -7.89 8.15 17.85
C GLY A 113 -7.82 7.35 16.55
N LEU A 114 -8.74 6.40 16.34
CA LEU A 114 -8.75 5.52 15.16
C LEU A 114 -9.06 6.25 13.84
N VAL A 115 -9.82 7.35 13.89
CA VAL A 115 -10.21 8.10 12.68
C VAL A 115 -9.23 9.25 12.41
N MET A 116 -8.66 9.86 13.44
CA MET A 116 -7.80 11.03 13.28
C MET A 116 -6.30 10.72 13.12
N GLY A 117 -5.88 9.45 13.27
CA GLY A 117 -4.46 9.10 13.21
C GLY A 117 -3.64 9.79 14.32
N GLN A 118 -4.30 10.23 15.39
CA GLN A 118 -3.61 10.81 16.52
C GLN A 118 -2.99 9.71 17.36
N PRO A 119 -1.71 9.82 17.72
CA PRO A 119 -1.12 8.96 18.72
C PRO A 119 -1.97 9.06 19.99
N TYR A 120 -2.25 7.93 20.61
CA TYR A 120 -2.93 7.86 21.90
C TYR A 120 -2.09 8.65 22.91
N LEU A 121 -2.42 9.92 23.11
CA LEU A 121 -1.93 10.72 24.23
C LEU A 121 -2.72 10.24 25.46
N TYR A 122 -2.11 9.28 26.16
CA TYR A 122 -2.32 9.12 27.61
C TYR A 122 -1.30 9.99 28.33
#